data_AF-A0A7S2H1D9-F1
#
_entry.id   AF-A0A7S2H1D9-F1
#
_cell.length_a   1.000
_cell.length_b   1.000
_cell.length_c   1.000
_cell.angle_alpha   90.00
_cell.angle_beta   90.00
_cell.angle_gamma   90.00
#
_symmetry.space_group_name_H-M   'P 1'
#
loop_
_entity.id
_entity.type
_entity.pdbx_description
1 polymer ?
#
loop_
_entity_poly.entity_id
_entity_poly.type
_entity_poly.pdbx_seq_one_letter_code
_entity_poly.pdbx_strand_id
1 'polypeptide(L)'
;SESYMSDVMNSTGSYPGVFGFDFDQVLVKGYNYSEHVNYAYKQGGVIEFYWMAGNPTNGETHSNKSGNPCANLLPGGSANAVWTEWLDTLSKHILNYQYNGTQIPIIFRLFHENTGGWYWWGYTSCSDS
;
A
#
# COMPACT_ATOMS: atom_id res chain seq x y z
N SER A 1 4.91 13.94 -24.85
CA SER A 1 5.18 13.84 -23.41
C SER A 1 3.85 13.96 -22.69
N GLU A 2 3.34 12.88 -22.12
CA GLU A 2 2.21 13.02 -21.20
C GLU A 2 2.68 13.84 -20.01
N SER A 3 2.04 14.99 -19.80
CA SER A 3 2.34 15.82 -18.62
C SER A 3 1.80 15.08 -17.40
N TYR A 4 2.66 14.71 -16.46
CA TYR A 4 2.21 14.27 -15.15
C TYR A 4 1.44 15.43 -14.49
N MET A 5 0.11 15.35 -14.53
CA MET A 5 -0.77 16.39 -14.03
C MET A 5 -0.99 16.21 -12.52
N SER A 6 -1.07 17.34 -11.82
CA SER A 6 -1.43 17.38 -10.40
C SER A 6 -2.34 18.57 -10.17
N ASP A 7 -3.50 18.35 -9.56
CA ASP A 7 -4.42 19.43 -9.21
C ASP A 7 -3.78 20.39 -8.20
N VAL A 8 -2.91 19.89 -7.32
CA VAL A 8 -2.13 20.72 -6.39
C VAL A 8 -1.19 21.64 -7.17
N MET A 9 -0.44 21.11 -8.14
CA MET A 9 0.42 21.92 -9.01
C MET A 9 -0.39 22.95 -9.81
N ASN A 10 -1.49 22.52 -10.42
CA ASN A 10 -2.34 23.40 -11.23
C ASN A 10 -2.99 24.52 -10.41
N SER A 11 -3.33 24.24 -9.15
CA SER A 11 -4.03 25.18 -8.27
C SER A 11 -3.08 26.08 -7.48
N THR A 12 -1.87 25.62 -7.18
CA THR A 12 -0.97 26.29 -6.24
C THR A 12 0.38 26.71 -6.85
N GLY A 13 0.71 26.20 -8.04
CA GLY A 13 2.02 26.40 -8.66
C GLY A 13 3.16 25.58 -8.06
N SER A 14 2.86 24.59 -7.19
CA SER A 14 3.85 23.68 -6.61
C SER A 14 3.28 22.26 -6.42
N TYR A 15 4.15 21.26 -6.49
CA TYR A 15 3.78 19.88 -6.18
C TYR A 15 3.61 19.67 -4.66
N PRO A 16 2.82 18.66 -4.22
CA PRO A 16 2.76 18.30 -2.81
C PRO A 16 4.13 17.80 -2.32
N GLY A 17 4.42 17.97 -1.03
CA GLY A 17 5.64 17.45 -0.43
C GLY A 17 5.65 15.92 -0.26
N VAL A 18 4.46 15.30 -0.21
CA VAL A 18 4.28 13.84 -0.09
C VAL A 18 3.37 13.36 -1.21
N PHE A 19 3.77 12.28 -1.87
CA PHE A 19 3.01 11.61 -2.92
C PHE A 19 2.57 10.23 -2.41
N GLY A 20 1.27 10.05 -2.27
CA GLY A 20 0.65 8.82 -1.76
C GLY A 20 0.15 7.90 -2.87
N PHE A 21 0.37 6.61 -2.69
CA PHE A 21 -0.07 5.54 -3.60
C PHE A 21 -0.67 4.37 -2.80
N ASP A 22 -1.36 3.45 -3.49
CA ASP A 22 -1.97 2.26 -2.87
C ASP A 22 -1.38 0.97 -3.43
N PHE A 23 -0.86 0.11 -2.56
CA PHE A 23 -0.35 -1.20 -2.94
C PHE A 23 -1.43 -2.19 -3.40
N ASP A 24 -2.70 -1.94 -3.10
CA ASP A 24 -3.78 -2.78 -3.62
C ASP A 24 -3.84 -2.73 -5.17
N GLN A 25 -3.54 -1.57 -5.76
CA GLN A 25 -3.46 -1.42 -7.22
C GLN A 25 -2.32 -2.25 -7.83
N VAL A 26 -1.23 -2.44 -7.09
CA VAL A 26 -0.12 -3.29 -7.51
C VAL A 26 -0.55 -4.76 -7.51
N LEU A 27 -1.12 -5.24 -6.41
CA LEU A 27 -1.47 -6.66 -6.24
C LEU A 27 -2.68 -7.09 -7.06
N VAL A 28 -3.73 -6.26 -7.12
CA VAL A 28 -5.01 -6.62 -7.73
C VAL A 28 -5.07 -6.23 -9.21
N LYS A 29 -4.46 -5.09 -9.58
CA LYS A 29 -4.53 -4.55 -10.95
C LYS A 29 -3.21 -4.70 -11.72
N GLY A 30 -2.14 -5.14 -11.08
CA GLY A 30 -0.82 -5.26 -11.71
C GLY A 30 -0.21 -3.90 -12.07
N TYR A 31 -0.60 -2.82 -11.38
CA TYR A 31 -0.08 -1.50 -11.67
C TYR A 31 1.40 -1.41 -11.34
N ASN A 32 2.16 -0.79 -12.25
CA ASN A 32 3.55 -0.48 -12.02
C ASN A 32 3.74 1.03 -11.81
N TYR A 33 3.99 1.42 -10.56
CA TYR A 33 4.22 2.81 -10.19
C TYR A 33 5.63 3.34 -10.46
N SER A 34 6.55 2.57 -11.06
CA SER A 34 7.96 2.99 -11.21
C SER A 34 8.11 4.36 -11.87
N GLU A 35 7.34 4.67 -12.91
CA GLU A 35 7.41 5.98 -13.55
C GLU A 35 6.88 7.10 -12.65
N HIS A 36 5.76 6.88 -11.97
CA HIS A 36 5.14 7.85 -11.07
C HIS A 36 6.01 8.13 -9.85
N VAL A 37 6.57 7.09 -9.25
CA VAL A 37 7.48 7.16 -8.11
C VAL A 37 8.77 7.86 -8.50
N ASN A 38 9.37 7.53 -9.66
CA ASN A 38 10.54 8.23 -10.18
C ASN A 38 10.26 9.72 -10.45
N TYR A 39 9.10 10.02 -11.03
CA TYR A 39 8.71 11.39 -11.30
C TYR A 39 8.56 12.20 -10.02
N ALA A 40 7.82 11.68 -9.04
CA ALA A 40 7.62 12.32 -7.73
C ALA A 40 8.94 12.52 -6.98
N TYR A 41 9.81 11.51 -6.96
CA TYR A 41 11.13 11.61 -6.34
C TYR A 41 12.01 12.67 -7.03
N LYS A 42 11.96 12.75 -8.36
CA LYS A 42 12.66 13.80 -9.12
C LYS A 42 12.16 15.22 -8.80
N GLN A 43 10.89 15.39 -8.41
CA GLN A 43 10.36 16.67 -7.93
C GLN A 43 10.78 16.99 -6.49
N GLY A 44 11.52 16.11 -5.80
CA GLY A 44 11.89 16.25 -4.39
C GLY A 44 10.80 15.78 -3.42
N GLY A 45 9.79 15.05 -3.90
CA GLY A 45 8.71 14.53 -3.09
C GLY A 45 9.10 13.32 -2.24
N VAL A 46 8.50 13.21 -1.06
CA VAL A 46 8.54 11.99 -0.23
C VAL A 46 7.48 11.01 -0.75
N ILE A 47 7.83 9.74 -0.86
CA ILE A 47 6.94 8.70 -1.37
C ILE A 47 6.31 7.94 -0.20
N GLU A 48 4.98 7.86 -0.21
CA GLU A 48 4.20 7.07 0.74
C GLU A 48 3.35 6.06 -0.01
N PHE A 49 3.26 4.85 0.54
CA PHE A 49 2.30 3.85 0.12
C PHE A 49 1.48 3.44 1.33
N TYR A 50 0.16 3.46 1.16
CA TYR A 50 -0.75 2.73 2.02
C TYR A 50 -1.20 1.44 1.33
N TRP A 51 -1.98 0.64 2.03
CA TRP A 51 -2.48 -0.60 1.47
C TRP A 51 -3.90 -0.89 1.93
N MET A 52 -4.83 -0.87 0.98
CA MET A 52 -6.22 -1.30 1.15
C MET A 52 -6.38 -2.82 1.03
N ALA A 53 -5.57 -3.57 1.78
CA ALA A 53 -5.40 -5.00 1.60
C ALA A 53 -6.71 -5.79 1.63
N GLY A 54 -6.94 -6.63 0.63
CA GLY A 54 -8.00 -7.63 0.66
C GLY A 54 -7.93 -8.53 1.91
N ASN A 55 -9.04 -9.14 2.28
CA ASN A 55 -9.08 -10.10 3.38
C ASN A 55 -8.31 -11.38 2.96
N PRO A 56 -7.18 -11.70 3.59
CA PRO A 56 -6.32 -12.80 3.16
C PRO A 56 -6.92 -14.19 3.45
N THR A 57 -8.01 -14.26 4.23
CA THR A 57 -8.68 -15.54 4.54
C THR A 57 -9.59 -16.01 3.40
N ASN A 58 -10.18 -15.07 2.65
CA ASN A 58 -11.21 -15.40 1.65
C ASN A 58 -11.06 -14.66 0.32
N GLY A 59 -10.08 -13.75 0.19
CA GLY A 59 -9.83 -13.00 -1.04
C GLY A 59 -10.81 -11.84 -1.29
N GLU A 60 -11.71 -11.55 -0.36
CA GLU A 60 -12.66 -10.44 -0.44
C GLU A 60 -11.97 -9.10 -0.17
N THR A 61 -12.73 -7.99 -0.24
CA THR A 61 -12.19 -6.64 -0.05
C THR A 61 -11.77 -6.36 1.40
N HIS A 62 -11.02 -5.25 1.61
CA HIS A 62 -10.60 -4.76 2.92
C HIS A 62 -11.73 -4.57 3.95
N SER A 63 -12.97 -4.36 3.49
CA SER A 63 -14.14 -4.20 4.36
C SER A 63 -14.78 -5.53 4.79
N ASN A 64 -14.41 -6.65 4.17
CA ASN A 64 -14.93 -7.97 4.53
C ASN A 64 -14.19 -8.52 5.74
N LYS A 65 -14.90 -8.72 6.86
CA LYS A 65 -14.32 -9.12 8.16
C LYS A 65 -14.53 -10.61 8.48
N SER A 66 -15.15 -11.34 7.57
CA SER A 66 -15.50 -12.75 7.78
C SER A 66 -14.25 -13.62 7.83
N GLY A 67 -14.32 -14.73 8.59
CA GLY A 67 -13.24 -15.72 8.64
C GLY A 67 -12.09 -15.39 9.60
N ASN A 68 -12.26 -14.49 10.56
CA ASN A 68 -11.25 -14.15 11.57
C ASN A 68 -9.86 -13.83 10.99
N PRO A 69 -9.77 -12.88 10.04
CA PRO A 69 -8.53 -12.63 9.29
C PRO A 69 -7.35 -12.22 10.17
N CYS A 70 -7.57 -11.48 11.26
CA CYS A 70 -6.48 -11.11 12.18
C CYS A 70 -5.80 -12.34 12.79
N ALA A 71 -6.59 -13.31 13.27
CA ALA A 71 -6.06 -14.53 13.87
C ALA A 71 -5.42 -15.43 12.81
N ASN A 72 -6.06 -15.56 11.64
CA ASN A 72 -5.59 -16.43 10.58
C ASN A 72 -4.37 -15.90 9.81
N LEU A 73 -4.08 -14.59 9.88
CA LEU A 73 -2.91 -13.97 9.28
C LEU A 73 -1.61 -14.30 10.04
N LEU A 74 -1.69 -14.54 11.35
CA LEU A 74 -0.52 -14.84 12.20
C LEU A 74 0.12 -16.20 11.85
N PRO A 75 1.41 -16.42 12.19
CA PRO A 75 2.07 -17.70 11.96
C PRO A 75 1.26 -18.90 12.48
N GLY A 76 1.07 -19.91 11.64
CA GLY A 76 0.23 -21.09 11.92
C GLY A 76 -1.25 -20.91 11.57
N GLY A 77 -1.70 -19.70 11.25
CA GLY A 77 -3.03 -19.42 10.74
C GLY A 77 -3.19 -19.76 9.25
N SER A 78 -4.43 -19.97 8.80
CA SER A 78 -4.72 -20.40 7.43
C SER A 78 -4.42 -19.36 6.35
N ALA A 79 -4.38 -18.08 6.71
CA ALA A 79 -4.16 -16.96 5.80
C ALA A 79 -2.69 -16.47 5.79
N ASN A 80 -1.83 -17.03 6.65
CA ASN A 80 -0.44 -16.58 6.80
C ASN A 80 0.35 -16.68 5.49
N ALA A 81 0.26 -17.81 4.78
CA ALA A 81 0.97 -18.02 3.52
C ALA A 81 0.57 -17.01 2.44
N VAL A 82 -0.74 -16.76 2.29
CA VAL A 82 -1.29 -15.77 1.36
C VAL A 82 -0.77 -14.37 1.70
N TRP A 83 -0.82 -14.01 2.99
CA TRP A 83 -0.33 -12.71 3.44
C TRP A 83 1.16 -12.51 3.17
N THR A 84 1.99 -13.52 3.46
CA THR A 84 3.44 -13.44 3.20
C THR A 84 3.76 -13.40 1.71
N GLU A 85 3.00 -14.09 0.85
CA GLU A 85 3.17 -14.03 -0.59
C GLU A 85 2.88 -12.63 -1.15
N TRP A 86 1.85 -11.96 -0.62
CA TRP A 86 1.58 -10.56 -0.97
C TRP A 86 2.71 -9.64 -0.52
N LEU A 87 3.23 -9.80 0.70
CA LEU A 87 4.38 -9.02 1.19
C LEU A 87 5.63 -9.25 0.33
N ASP A 88 5.90 -10.48 -0.11
CA ASP A 88 7.00 -10.80 -1.01
C ASP A 88 6.84 -10.10 -2.36
N THR A 89 5.61 -10.07 -2.88
CA THR A 89 5.29 -9.39 -4.13
C THR A 89 5.50 -7.88 -4.01
N LEU A 90 4.97 -7.26 -2.95
CA LEU A 90 5.18 -5.83 -2.68
C LEU A 90 6.66 -5.50 -2.49
N SER A 91 7.41 -6.35 -1.79
CA SER A 91 8.85 -6.17 -1.58
C SER A 91 9.61 -6.15 -2.91
N LYS A 92 9.26 -7.02 -3.87
CA LYS A 92 9.86 -7.01 -5.22
C LYS A 92 9.58 -5.69 -5.96
N HIS A 93 8.36 -5.15 -5.85
CA HIS A 93 8.04 -3.85 -6.44
C HIS A 93 8.82 -2.71 -5.78
N ILE A 94 8.88 -2.69 -4.44
CA ILE A 94 9.63 -1.70 -3.67
C ILE A 94 11.09 -1.66 -4.11
N LEU A 95 11.75 -2.83 -4.23
CA LEU A 95 13.15 -2.93 -4.65
C LEU A 95 13.41 -2.46 -6.09
N ASN A 96 12.36 -2.42 -6.92
CA ASN A 96 12.45 -1.91 -8.30
C ASN A 96 12.24 -0.39 -8.39
N TYR A 97 11.80 0.27 -7.33
CA TYR A 97 11.66 1.72 -7.30
C TYR A 97 13.01 2.39 -7.06
N GLN A 98 13.72 2.66 -8.16
CA GLN A 98 15.05 3.25 -8.15
C GLN A 98 15.12 4.45 -9.09
N TYR A 99 15.86 5.48 -8.67
CA TYR A 99 16.21 6.64 -9.47
C TYR A 99 17.72 6.69 -9.66
N ASN A 100 18.20 6.63 -10.91
CA ASN A 100 19.62 6.60 -11.26
C ASN A 100 20.43 5.54 -10.48
N GLY A 101 19.87 4.33 -10.31
CA GLY A 101 20.50 3.22 -9.57
C GLY A 101 20.51 3.39 -8.05
N THR A 102 19.91 4.44 -7.51
CA THR A 102 19.72 4.62 -6.06
C THR A 102 18.28 4.23 -5.68
N GLN A 103 18.15 3.42 -4.63
CA GLN A 103 16.86 3.02 -4.07
C GLN A 103 16.08 4.24 -3.57
N ILE A 104 14.82 4.36 -3.96
CA ILE A 104 13.92 5.43 -3.49
C ILE A 104 13.37 5.04 -2.11
N PRO A 105 13.51 5.89 -1.07
CA PRO A 105 12.91 5.64 0.24
C PRO A 105 11.38 5.70 0.18
N ILE A 106 10.72 4.79 0.91
CA ILE A 106 9.25 4.68 0.95
C ILE A 106 8.77 4.62 2.39
N ILE A 107 7.78 5.46 2.71
CA ILE A 107 6.97 5.31 3.92
C ILE A 107 5.88 4.28 3.61
N PHE A 108 5.93 3.12 4.26
CA PHE A 108 4.87 2.12 4.13
C PHE A 108 3.92 2.19 5.34
N ARG A 109 2.70 2.65 5.11
CA ARG A 109 1.67 2.83 6.14
C ARG A 109 0.71 1.64 6.18
N LEU A 110 1.12 0.60 6.90
CA LEU A 110 0.39 -0.65 7.06
C LEU A 110 -0.73 -0.54 8.11
N PHE A 111 -1.85 -1.26 7.92
CA PHE A 111 -2.98 -1.35 8.85
C PHE A 111 -3.50 0.00 9.37
N HIS A 112 -3.66 0.96 8.45
CA HIS A 112 -4.14 2.29 8.78
C HIS A 112 -5.55 2.27 9.37
N GLU A 113 -5.85 3.24 10.25
CA GLU A 113 -7.18 3.40 10.85
C GLU A 113 -7.66 2.17 11.66
N ASN A 114 -6.73 1.42 12.25
CA ASN A 114 -7.03 0.21 13.02
C ASN A 114 -7.87 0.45 14.29
N THR A 115 -7.92 1.69 14.80
CA THR A 115 -8.84 2.07 15.88
C THR A 115 -10.29 2.22 15.42
N GLY A 116 -10.52 2.19 14.11
CA GLY A 116 -11.83 2.11 13.47
C GLY A 116 -12.31 0.68 13.29
N GLY A 117 -13.60 0.53 12.99
CA GLY A 117 -14.25 -0.78 12.83
C GLY A 117 -14.64 -1.12 11.40
N TRP A 118 -14.17 -0.38 10.38
CA TRP A 118 -14.60 -0.56 8.99
C TRP A 118 -13.73 -1.52 8.18
N TYR A 119 -12.47 -1.73 8.59
CA TYR A 119 -11.57 -2.69 7.96
C TYR A 119 -11.47 -4.00 8.74
N TRP A 120 -11.05 -5.07 8.06
CA TRP A 120 -10.85 -6.37 8.69
C TRP A 120 -9.72 -6.39 9.73
N TRP A 121 -8.79 -5.43 9.65
CA TRP A 121 -7.73 -5.22 10.65
C TRP A 121 -8.12 -4.21 11.76
N GLY A 122 -9.39 -3.81 11.82
CA GLY A 122 -9.89 -2.85 12.81
C GLY A 122 -10.16 -3.46 14.20
N TYR A 123 -10.37 -2.60 15.20
CA TYR A 123 -10.58 -3.00 16.61
C TYR A 123 -11.76 -3.95 16.83
N THR A 124 -12.75 -3.96 15.93
CA THR A 124 -13.90 -4.87 16.02
C THR A 124 -13.56 -6.30 15.58
N SER A 125 -12.40 -6.49 14.96
CA SER A 125 -12.00 -7.74 14.29
C SER A 125 -10.69 -8.28 14.81
N CYS A 126 -9.79 -7.43 15.30
CA CYS A 126 -8.55 -7.82 15.98
C CYS A 126 -8.64 -7.45 17.47
N SER A 127 -8.17 -8.33 18.35
CA SER A 127 -8.00 -8.05 19.78
C SER A 127 -6.61 -7.48 20.07
N ASP A 128 -6.52 -6.54 21.02
CA ASP A 128 -5.25 -5.98 21.51
C ASP A 128 -4.58 -6.86 22.61
N SER A 129 -5.15 -8.04 22.88
CA SER A 129 -4.80 -8.93 24.01
C SER A 129 -4.07 -10.19 23.61
#